data_AF-A0ABD1XCQ6-F1
#
_entry.id   AF-A0ABD1XCQ6-F1
#
_cell.length_a   1.000
_cell.length_b   1.000
_cell.length_c   1.000
_cell.angle_alpha   90.00
_cell.angle_beta   90.00
_cell.angle_gamma   90.00
#
_symmetry.space_group_name_H-M   'P 1'
#
loop_
_entity.id
_entity.type
_entity.pdbx_description
1 polymer ?
#
loop_
_entity_poly.entity_id
_entity_poly.type
_entity_poly.pdbx_seq_one_letter_code
_entity_poly.pdbx_strand_id
1 'polypeptide(L)'
;MLGKWVGMLILVSVVLVPMAHGVTPSECKIEKNNLVNNCRPVIFESNPSAGCCQNVRDVHIECVCPYVSPKVASVIRGIGVPRVVKLIEGCGRPVPRNYKCGSITTPP
;
A
#
# COMPACT_ATOMS: atom_id res chain seq x y z
N MET A 1 -30.03 51.94 25.55
CA MET A 1 -30.54 50.55 25.51
C MET A 1 -30.20 49.96 24.15
N LEU A 2 -28.91 49.68 23.90
CA LEU A 2 -28.41 48.33 23.59
C LEU A 2 -29.49 47.23 23.57
N GLY A 3 -29.64 46.56 22.43
CA GLY A 3 -30.15 45.19 22.44
C GLY A 3 -30.92 44.75 21.19
N LYS A 4 -30.29 43.84 20.44
CA LYS A 4 -30.93 42.62 19.90
C LYS A 4 -31.66 42.72 18.56
N TRP A 5 -30.98 43.14 17.50
CA TRP A 5 -31.34 42.73 16.12
C TRP A 5 -30.10 42.40 15.25
N VAL A 6 -29.04 41.90 15.87
CA VAL A 6 -27.92 41.28 15.14
C VAL A 6 -27.90 39.81 15.50
N GLY A 7 -28.78 39.06 14.86
CA GLY A 7 -28.86 37.61 14.96
C GLY A 7 -29.86 37.21 13.90
N MET A 8 -29.47 36.66 12.76
CA MET A 8 -28.59 35.50 12.66
C MET A 8 -28.17 35.38 11.19
N LEU A 9 -26.96 35.86 10.84
CA LEU A 9 -26.31 35.46 9.59
C LEU A 9 -25.75 34.06 9.84
N ILE A 10 -26.51 33.04 9.44
CA ILE A 10 -26.05 31.65 9.44
C ILE A 10 -24.91 31.56 8.41
N LEU A 11 -23.67 31.64 8.90
CA LEU A 11 -22.48 31.28 8.14
C LEU A 11 -22.55 29.78 7.85
N VAL A 12 -23.10 29.39 6.70
CA VAL A 12 -22.95 28.04 6.18
C VAL A 12 -21.49 27.90 5.74
N SER A 13 -20.63 27.46 6.67
CA SER A 13 -19.27 27.06 6.35
C SER A 13 -19.35 25.83 5.45
N VAL A 14 -19.09 26.00 4.15
CA VAL A 14 -18.88 24.88 3.24
C VAL A 14 -17.60 24.18 3.71
N VAL A 15 -17.77 23.12 4.49
CA VAL A 15 -16.67 22.24 4.85
C VAL A 15 -16.29 21.50 3.57
N LEU A 16 -15.19 21.91 2.93
CA LEU A 16 -14.58 21.18 1.84
C LEU A 16 -14.01 19.88 2.44
N VAL A 17 -14.82 18.83 2.49
CA VAL A 17 -14.35 17.51 2.88
C VAL A 17 -13.48 17.01 1.71
N PRO A 18 -12.17 16.77 1.89
CA PRO A 18 -11.41 16.13 0.84
C PRO A 18 -12.00 14.75 0.62
N MET A 19 -12.61 14.52 -0.54
CA MET A 19 -12.98 13.19 -0.97
C MET A 19 -11.71 12.34 -0.96
N ALA A 20 -11.64 11.38 -0.03
CA ALA A 20 -10.68 10.30 -0.12
C ALA A 20 -11.05 9.50 -1.37
N HIS A 21 -10.44 9.83 -2.50
CA HIS A 21 -10.50 9.00 -3.69
C HIS A 21 -9.74 7.71 -3.35
N GLY A 22 -10.47 6.69 -2.93
CA GLY A 22 -9.90 5.35 -2.75
C GLY A 22 -9.38 4.81 -4.09
N VAL A 23 -8.40 3.93 -4.02
CA VAL A 23 -7.81 3.30 -5.22
C VAL A 23 -8.86 2.46 -5.93
N THR A 24 -8.97 2.64 -7.26
CA THR A 24 -9.92 1.88 -8.07
C THR A 24 -9.41 0.45 -8.33
N PRO A 25 -10.31 -0.52 -8.60
CA PRO A 25 -9.90 -1.89 -8.97
C PRO A 25 -9.01 -1.93 -10.22
N SER A 26 -9.22 -1.00 -11.16
CA SER A 26 -8.39 -0.82 -12.35
C SER A 26 -6.97 -0.39 -12.01
N GLU A 27 -6.80 0.56 -11.09
CA GLU A 27 -5.49 1.03 -10.63
C GLU A 27 -4.76 -0.10 -9.90
N CYS A 28 -5.43 -0.83 -9.00
CA CYS A 28 -4.83 -1.99 -8.36
C CYS A 28 -4.37 -3.06 -9.36
N LYS A 29 -5.10 -3.26 -10.46
CA LYS A 29 -4.69 -4.18 -11.52
C LYS A 29 -3.40 -3.69 -12.21
N ILE A 30 -3.29 -2.40 -12.47
CA ILE A 30 -2.08 -1.79 -13.07
C ILE A 30 -0.90 -1.90 -12.12
N GLU A 31 -1.06 -1.50 -10.86
CA GLU A 31 -0.01 -1.56 -9.85
C GLU A 31 0.51 -2.98 -9.65
N LYS A 32 -0.41 -3.95 -9.53
CA LYS A 32 -0.05 -5.37 -9.44
C LYS A 32 0.76 -5.80 -10.65
N ASN A 33 0.33 -5.46 -11.86
CA ASN A 33 1.02 -5.87 -13.08
C ASN A 33 2.43 -5.25 -13.16
N ASN A 34 2.58 -3.98 -12.79
CA ASN A 34 3.86 -3.30 -12.76
C ASN A 34 4.80 -3.94 -11.72
N LEU A 35 4.28 -4.23 -10.52
CA LEU A 35 5.04 -4.89 -9.46
C LEU A 35 5.52 -6.28 -9.91
N VAL A 36 4.62 -7.09 -10.49
CA VAL A 36 4.97 -8.43 -10.99
C VAL A 36 6.02 -8.34 -12.10
N ASN A 37 5.84 -7.45 -13.08
CA ASN A 37 6.74 -7.35 -14.21
C ASN A 37 8.14 -6.87 -13.80
N ASN A 38 8.21 -5.84 -12.97
CA ASN A 38 9.50 -5.23 -12.59
C ASN A 38 10.22 -6.01 -11.48
N CYS A 39 9.50 -6.69 -10.60
CA CYS A 39 10.10 -7.42 -9.47
C CYS A 39 10.25 -8.92 -9.70
N ARG A 40 9.80 -9.47 -10.84
CA ARG A 40 9.95 -10.91 -11.17
C ARG A 40 11.36 -11.47 -10.94
N PRO A 41 12.46 -10.78 -11.28
CA PRO A 41 13.80 -11.31 -11.08
C PRO A 41 14.15 -11.62 -9.61
N VAL A 42 13.48 -10.97 -8.65
CA VAL A 42 13.70 -11.18 -7.20
C VAL A 42 13.38 -12.62 -6.78
N ILE A 43 12.47 -13.29 -7.49
CA ILE A 43 12.13 -14.71 -7.24
C ILE A 43 13.36 -15.60 -7.45
N PHE A 44 14.25 -15.23 -8.37
CA PHE A 44 15.49 -15.93 -8.66
C PHE A 44 16.67 -15.34 -7.89
N GLU A 45 16.42 -14.91 -6.65
CA GLU A 45 17.42 -14.44 -5.71
C GLU A 45 18.18 -13.16 -6.09
N SER A 46 17.72 -12.46 -7.13
CA SER A 46 18.32 -11.20 -7.58
C SER A 46 17.92 -10.03 -6.68
N ASN A 47 18.78 -9.02 -6.58
CA ASN A 47 18.42 -7.76 -5.96
C ASN A 47 17.36 -7.02 -6.80
N PRO A 48 16.46 -6.24 -6.16
CA PRO A 48 15.45 -5.46 -6.87
C PRO A 48 16.11 -4.39 -7.75
N SER A 49 15.57 -4.24 -8.96
CA SER A 49 15.94 -3.13 -9.87
C SER A 49 15.40 -1.80 -9.32
N ALA A 50 15.92 -0.68 -9.85
CA ALA A 50 15.40 0.64 -9.52
C ALA A 50 13.88 0.77 -9.80
N GLY A 51 13.43 0.22 -10.94
CA GLY A 51 12.01 0.17 -11.30
C GLY A 51 11.18 -0.66 -10.32
N CYS A 52 11.68 -1.83 -9.91
CA CYS A 52 11.03 -2.63 -8.88
C CYS A 52 10.90 -1.86 -7.56
N CYS A 53 11.98 -1.25 -7.08
CA CYS A 53 11.93 -0.47 -5.84
C CYS A 53 10.98 0.73 -5.92
N GLN A 54 10.87 1.38 -7.07
CA GLN A 54 9.88 2.44 -7.27
C GLN A 54 8.46 1.90 -7.09
N ASN A 55 8.13 0.79 -7.74
CA ASN A 55 6.81 0.17 -7.57
C ASN A 55 6.57 -0.31 -6.13
N VAL A 56 7.57 -0.85 -5.44
CA VAL A 56 7.45 -1.25 -4.02
C VAL A 56 7.14 -0.07 -3.10
N ARG A 57 7.67 1.12 -3.38
CA ARG A 57 7.39 2.32 -2.59
C ARG A 57 5.98 2.85 -2.82
N ASP A 58 5.56 2.86 -4.08
CA ASP A 58 4.37 3.56 -4.54
C ASP A 58 3.10 2.71 -4.47
N VAL A 59 3.23 1.38 -4.50
CA VAL A 59 2.08 0.48 -4.52
C VAL A 59 1.23 0.62 -3.26
N HIS A 60 -0.09 0.62 -3.45
CA HIS A 60 -1.04 0.65 -2.36
C HIS A 60 -1.17 -0.73 -1.72
N ILE A 61 -1.14 -0.76 -0.39
CA ILE A 61 -1.15 -2.02 0.35
C ILE A 61 -2.48 -2.76 0.19
N GLU A 62 -3.59 -2.03 0.05
CA GLU A 62 -4.90 -2.58 -0.28
C GLU A 62 -4.93 -3.26 -1.65
N CYS A 63 -4.06 -2.88 -2.57
CA CYS A 63 -3.93 -3.54 -3.86
C CYS A 63 -3.11 -4.82 -3.76
N VAL A 64 -2.10 -4.90 -2.89
CA VAL A 64 -1.18 -6.06 -2.84
C VAL A 64 -1.73 -7.21 -2.00
N CYS A 65 -2.18 -6.92 -0.78
CA CYS A 65 -2.50 -7.97 0.19
C CYS A 65 -3.60 -8.96 -0.25
N PRO A 66 -4.65 -8.56 -0.96
CA PRO A 66 -5.63 -9.49 -1.51
C PRO A 66 -5.03 -10.50 -2.50
N TYR A 67 -3.95 -10.16 -3.21
CA TYR A 67 -3.28 -11.06 -4.16
C TYR A 67 -2.30 -12.04 -3.49
N VAL A 68 -1.95 -11.83 -2.21
CA VAL A 68 -1.13 -12.76 -1.43
C VAL A 68 -1.96 -13.98 -1.00
N SER A 69 -2.45 -14.71 -2.01
CA SER A 69 -3.14 -15.99 -1.90
C SER A 69 -2.21 -17.08 -1.35
N PRO A 70 -2.74 -18.25 -0.92
CA PRO A 70 -1.89 -19.35 -0.43
C PRO A 70 -0.80 -19.77 -1.43
N LYS A 71 -1.11 -19.77 -2.72
CA LYS A 71 -0.13 -20.10 -3.79
C LYS A 71 1.02 -19.10 -3.85
N VAL A 72 0.72 -17.80 -3.80
CA VAL A 72 1.74 -16.74 -3.78
C VAL A 72 2.53 -16.80 -2.47
N ALA A 73 1.85 -17.04 -1.36
CA ALA A 73 2.47 -17.17 -0.06
C ALA A 73 3.46 -18.35 0.01
N SER A 74 3.20 -19.46 -0.69
CA SER A 74 4.18 -20.56 -0.81
C SER A 74 5.46 -20.14 -1.52
N VAL A 75 5.37 -19.31 -2.58
CA VAL A 75 6.56 -18.77 -3.26
C VAL A 75 7.33 -17.84 -2.33
N ILE A 76 6.64 -16.93 -1.64
CA ILE A 76 7.26 -16.02 -0.65
C ILE A 76 7.95 -16.82 0.46
N ARG A 77 7.33 -17.89 0.96
CA ARG A 77 7.93 -18.77 1.97
C ARG A 77 9.15 -19.52 1.45
N GLY A 78 9.16 -19.92 0.17
CA GLY A 78 10.32 -20.52 -0.47
C GLY A 78 11.54 -19.59 -0.55
N ILE A 79 11.30 -18.29 -0.80
CA ILE A 79 12.33 -17.24 -0.77
C ILE A 79 12.74 -16.90 0.68
N GLY A 80 11.80 -17.03 1.61
CA GLY A 80 11.91 -16.67 3.01
C GLY A 80 11.26 -15.32 3.31
N VAL A 81 10.24 -15.31 4.18
CA VAL A 81 9.53 -14.09 4.58
C VAL A 81 10.50 -13.01 5.12
N PRO A 82 11.47 -13.31 6.01
CA PRO A 82 12.41 -12.29 6.50
C PRO A 82 13.28 -11.69 5.39
N ARG A 83 13.64 -12.48 4.37
CA ARG A 83 14.40 -11.99 3.22
C ARG A 83 13.56 -11.01 2.41
N VAL A 84 12.31 -11.37 2.11
CA VAL A 84 11.39 -10.50 1.36
C VAL A 84 11.15 -9.19 2.11
N VAL A 85 10.97 -9.23 3.43
CA VAL A 85 10.87 -8.02 4.27
C VAL A 85 12.11 -7.14 4.11
N LYS A 86 13.32 -7.70 4.25
CA LYS A 86 14.57 -6.95 4.07
C LYS A 86 14.70 -6.31 2.68
N LEU A 87 14.21 -6.98 1.62
CA LEU A 87 14.24 -6.42 0.27
C LEU A 87 13.27 -5.24 0.12
N ILE A 88 12.08 -5.32 0.71
CA ILE A 88 11.08 -4.23 0.72
C ILE A 88 11.62 -3.04 1.52
N GLU A 89 12.20 -3.28 2.69
CA GLU A 89 12.82 -2.26 3.53
C GLU A 89 14.07 -1.67 2.88
N GLY A 90 14.87 -2.47 2.18
CA GLY A 90 16.02 -2.03 1.39
C GLY A 90 15.61 -1.14 0.21
N CYS A 91 14.41 -1.34 -0.33
CA CYS A 91 13.81 -0.39 -1.26
C CYS A 91 13.30 0.88 -0.55
N GLY A 92 13.33 1.00 0.77
CA GLY A 92 12.89 2.19 1.50
C GLY A 92 11.40 2.21 1.85
N ARG A 93 10.70 1.06 1.76
CA ARG A 93 9.32 0.92 2.22
C ARG A 93 9.31 0.23 3.60
N PRO A 94 8.90 0.90 4.68
CA PRO A 94 8.85 0.26 5.99
C PRO A 94 7.78 -0.84 6.02
N VAL A 95 8.10 -1.98 6.63
CA VAL A 95 7.18 -3.10 6.77
C VAL A 95 6.74 -3.21 8.23
N PRO A 96 5.43 -3.09 8.54
CA PRO A 96 4.94 -3.25 9.89
C PRO A 96 5.18 -4.69 10.39
N ARG A 97 5.54 -4.83 11.66
CA ARG A 97 5.78 -6.13 12.31
C ARG A 97 4.46 -6.79 12.72
N ASN A 98 4.43 -8.13 12.75
CA ASN A 98 3.22 -8.91 13.06
C ASN A 98 1.98 -8.51 12.24
N TYR A 99 2.19 -8.04 11.01
CA TYR A 99 1.14 -7.55 10.12
C TYR A 99 0.68 -8.63 9.16
N LYS A 100 -0.64 -8.84 9.07
CA LYS A 100 -1.25 -9.82 8.16
C LYS A 100 -1.52 -9.19 6.79
N CYS A 101 -0.91 -9.76 5.76
CA CYS A 101 -1.11 -9.39 4.37
C CYS A 101 -1.49 -10.65 3.58
N GLY A 102 -2.80 -10.82 3.35
CA GLY A 102 -3.35 -12.06 2.78
C GLY A 102 -2.96 -13.29 3.61
N SER A 103 -2.25 -14.22 2.97
CA SER A 103 -1.82 -15.51 3.55
C SER A 103 -0.41 -15.48 4.17
N ILE A 104 0.19 -14.30 4.32
CA ILE A 104 1.48 -14.08 5.00
C ILE A 104 1.27 -13.18 6.22
N THR A 105 2.07 -13.41 7.26
CA THR A 105 2.23 -12.50 8.40
C THR A 105 3.70 -12.12 8.51
N THR A 106 3.99 -10.84 8.68
CA THR A 106 5.37 -10.36 8.81
C THR A 106 5.97 -10.81 10.16
N PRO A 107 7.29 -11.00 10.23
CA PRO A 107 7.94 -11.42 11.47
C PRO A 107 7.79 -10.41 12.62
N PRO A 108 8.09 -10.83 13.86
CA PRO A 108 8.00 -9.99 15.05
C PRO A 108 8.95 -8.80 15.11
#